data_AF-A0A7C1LYT9-F1
#
_entry.id   AF-A0A7C1LYT9-F1
#
_cell.length_a   1.000
_cell.length_b   1.000
_cell.length_c   1.000
_cell.angle_alpha   90.00
_cell.angle_beta   90.00
_cell.angle_gamma   90.00
#
_symmetry.space_group_name_H-M   'P 1'
#
loop_
_entity.id
_entity.type
_entity.pdbx_description
1 polymer ?
#
loop_
_entity_poly.entity_id
_entity_poly.type
_entity_poly.pdbx_seq_one_letter_code
_entity_poly.pdbx_strand_id
1 'polypeptide(L)'
;MSTMNRSYKIPKEELNGEHKTLTMNGLSIKILLEIIKENIMKKTILILIIGIPLIFIISLFSQEFTYISAGKCKICHKSEKQGRQFPLWEEKKHSKSFAALSSPEAPAKAKEMGVENPAESKDCLKCHAPLFEKAPELKEEGVTCEVCHGPGSVYKKLKIMKSREESVKNGLTVYDTPEAKKEWCLTCHENAHGQSFDFEASWEKIKHPVPEKQ
;
A
#
# COMPACT_ATOMS: atom_id res chain seq x y z
N MET A 1 -25.23 9.18 -26.76
CA MET A 1 -26.07 9.66 -27.87
C MET A 1 -25.31 9.47 -29.17
N SER A 2 -25.96 8.92 -30.18
CA SER A 2 -25.47 8.62 -31.54
C SER A 2 -24.60 7.37 -31.70
N THR A 3 -25.23 6.27 -32.12
CA THR A 3 -24.62 5.35 -33.07
C THR A 3 -25.53 5.25 -34.29
N MET A 4 -25.01 5.72 -35.41
CA MET A 4 -25.64 5.76 -36.72
C MET A 4 -25.95 4.35 -37.21
N ASN A 5 -27.20 4.10 -37.57
CA ASN A 5 -27.63 2.89 -38.25
C ASN A 5 -27.30 3.03 -39.74
N ARG A 6 -26.17 2.47 -40.19
CA ARG A 6 -25.81 2.43 -41.61
C ARG A 6 -26.28 1.10 -42.20
N SER A 7 -27.49 1.10 -42.75
CA SER A 7 -28.02 -0.02 -43.52
C SER A 7 -27.25 -0.14 -44.84
N TYR A 8 -26.33 -1.11 -44.91
CA TYR A 8 -25.71 -1.51 -46.18
C TYR A 8 -26.69 -2.40 -46.95
N LYS A 9 -27.20 -1.91 -48.07
CA LYS A 9 -27.89 -2.76 -49.07
C LYS A 9 -26.82 -3.54 -49.82
N ILE A 10 -26.81 -4.86 -49.63
CA ILE A 10 -25.95 -5.77 -50.40
C ILE A 10 -26.59 -5.95 -51.80
N PRO A 11 -25.84 -5.74 -52.90
CA PRO A 11 -26.34 -5.99 -54.25
C PRO A 11 -26.67 -7.46 -54.48
N LYS A 12 -27.78 -7.75 -55.16
CA LYS A 12 -28.36 -9.09 -55.39
C LYS A 12 -27.65 -9.90 -56.51
N GLU A 13 -26.38 -9.62 -56.80
CA GLU A 13 -25.81 -9.96 -58.12
C GLU A 13 -24.72 -11.04 -58.13
N GLU A 14 -24.51 -11.78 -57.04
CA GLU A 14 -23.58 -12.92 -57.02
C GLU A 14 -24.14 -14.18 -56.33
N LEU A 15 -25.46 -14.41 -56.42
CA LEU A 15 -26.09 -15.63 -55.89
C LEU A 15 -26.10 -16.82 -56.87
N ASN A 16 -25.35 -16.75 -57.98
CA ASN A 16 -25.25 -17.81 -58.99
C ASN A 16 -23.82 -18.36 -59.17
N GLY A 17 -22.93 -18.16 -58.19
CA GLY A 17 -21.75 -19.02 -58.08
C GLY A 17 -22.19 -20.32 -57.42
N GLU A 18 -22.15 -21.44 -58.15
CA GLU A 18 -22.19 -22.76 -57.52
C GLU A 18 -21.24 -22.74 -56.32
N HIS A 19 -21.78 -22.84 -55.10
CA HIS A 19 -20.98 -23.19 -53.94
C HIS A 19 -20.46 -24.60 -54.21
N LYS A 20 -19.33 -24.70 -54.91
CA LYS A 20 -18.49 -25.90 -54.86
C LYS A 20 -18.09 -26.01 -53.41
N THR A 21 -18.88 -26.77 -52.65
CA THR A 21 -18.43 -27.39 -51.42
C THR A 21 -17.22 -28.20 -51.81
N LEU A 22 -16.04 -27.62 -51.61
CA LEU A 22 -14.77 -28.33 -51.65
C LEU A 22 -14.86 -29.36 -50.53
N THR A 23 -15.36 -30.55 -50.85
CA THR A 23 -15.31 -31.70 -49.97
C THR A 23 -13.85 -32.10 -49.86
N MET A 24 -13.15 -31.48 -48.91
CA MET A 24 -11.83 -31.93 -48.51
C MET A 24 -12.00 -33.37 -48.03
N ASN A 25 -11.27 -34.28 -48.66
CA ASN A 25 -11.27 -35.67 -48.22
C ASN A 25 -10.76 -35.74 -46.76
N GLY A 26 -11.08 -36.82 -46.04
CA GLY A 26 -10.75 -36.95 -44.61
C GLY A 26 -9.25 -36.77 -44.31
N LEU A 27 -8.38 -37.06 -45.29
CA LEU A 27 -6.94 -36.84 -45.21
C LEU A 27 -6.60 -35.33 -45.23
N SER A 28 -7.22 -34.55 -46.11
CA SER A 28 -7.01 -33.10 -46.19
C SER A 28 -7.53 -32.35 -44.95
N ILE A 29 -8.64 -32.78 -44.32
CA ILE A 29 -9.12 -32.20 -43.05
C ILE A 29 -8.14 -32.50 -41.92
N LYS A 30 -7.62 -33.73 -41.85
CA LYS A 30 -6.66 -34.15 -40.82
C LYS A 30 -5.36 -33.36 -40.91
N ILE A 31 -4.83 -33.15 -42.12
CA ILE A 31 -3.64 -32.32 -42.37
C ILE A 31 -3.89 -30.87 -41.94
N LEU A 32 -5.04 -30.29 -42.28
CA LEU A 32 -5.39 -28.92 -41.86
C LEU A 32 -5.47 -28.80 -40.32
N LEU A 33 -6.06 -29.78 -39.64
CA LEU A 33 -6.13 -29.81 -38.18
C LEU A 33 -4.75 -29.99 -37.53
N GLU A 34 -3.86 -30.80 -38.12
CA GLU A 34 -2.47 -30.94 -37.66
C GLU A 34 -1.68 -29.65 -37.82
N ILE A 35 -1.81 -28.95 -38.95
CA ILE A 35 -1.19 -27.64 -39.18
C ILE A 35 -1.71 -26.60 -38.18
N ILE A 36 -3.02 -26.55 -37.93
CA ILE A 36 -3.62 -25.65 -36.95
C ILE A 36 -3.10 -25.96 -35.54
N LYS A 37 -3.05 -27.25 -35.15
CA LYS A 37 -2.50 -27.67 -33.85
C LYS A 37 -1.03 -27.32 -33.70
N GLU A 38 -0.22 -27.54 -34.74
CA GLU A 38 1.20 -27.20 -34.73
C GLU A 38 1.41 -25.69 -34.61
N ASN A 39 0.59 -24.88 -35.31
CA ASN A 39 0.67 -23.42 -35.26
C ASN A 39 0.19 -22.87 -33.91
N ILE A 40 -0.86 -23.46 -33.31
CA ILE A 40 -1.30 -23.15 -31.95
C ILE A 40 -0.20 -23.51 -30.95
N MET A 41 0.38 -24.71 -31.04
CA MET A 41 1.45 -25.18 -30.16
C MET A 41 2.70 -24.29 -30.26
N LYS A 42 3.12 -23.90 -31.47
CA LYS A 42 4.23 -22.96 -31.69
C LYS A 42 3.96 -21.58 -31.08
N LYS A 43 2.74 -21.04 -31.23
CA LYS A 43 2.34 -19.77 -30.61
C LYS A 43 2.31 -19.86 -29.08
N THR A 44 1.80 -20.96 -28.52
CA THR A 44 1.81 -21.21 -27.07
C THR A 44 3.23 -21.30 -26.54
N ILE A 45 4.12 -22.05 -27.22
CA ILE A 45 5.54 -22.14 -26.85
C ILE A 45 6.21 -20.77 -26.91
N LEU A 46 5.96 -19.97 -27.96
CA LEU A 46 6.52 -18.62 -28.08
C LEU A 46 6.02 -17.67 -26.96
N ILE A 47 4.73 -17.74 -26.61
CA ILE A 47 4.15 -16.97 -25.50
C ILE A 47 4.76 -17.40 -24.16
N LEU A 48 5.04 -18.69 -23.95
CA LEU A 48 5.69 -19.17 -22.73
C LEU A 48 7.16 -18.72 -22.67
N ILE A 49 7.89 -18.78 -23.79
CA ILE A 49 9.30 -18.38 -23.87
C ILE A 49 9.48 -16.88 -23.68
N ILE A 50 8.55 -16.04 -24.14
CA ILE A 50 8.67 -14.58 -24.04
C ILE A 50 7.91 -14.03 -22.83
N GLY A 51 6.70 -14.53 -22.57
CA GLY A 51 5.81 -14.02 -21.52
C GLY A 51 6.27 -14.34 -20.10
N ILE A 52 6.80 -15.54 -19.86
CA ILE A 52 7.31 -15.94 -18.53
C ILE A 52 8.51 -15.08 -18.11
N PRO A 53 9.57 -14.91 -18.92
CA PRO A 53 10.68 -14.03 -18.53
C PRO A 53 10.26 -12.57 -18.47
N LEU A 54 9.31 -12.09 -19.28
CA LEU A 54 8.80 -10.72 -19.17
C LEU A 54 8.13 -10.46 -17.81
N ILE A 55 7.30 -11.39 -17.32
CA ILE A 55 6.69 -11.31 -15.99
C ILE A 55 7.76 -11.34 -14.89
N PHE A 56 8.77 -12.21 -15.04
CA PHE A 56 9.86 -12.33 -14.07
C PHE A 56 10.71 -11.04 -14.01
N ILE A 57 10.93 -10.39 -15.15
CA ILE A 57 11.66 -9.11 -15.25
C ILE A 57 10.87 -7.99 -14.53
N ILE A 58 9.55 -7.91 -14.68
CA ILE A 58 8.74 -6.88 -14.01
C ILE A 58 8.84 -7.00 -12.49
N SER A 59 8.84 -8.23 -11.95
CA SER A 59 8.99 -8.46 -10.50
C SER A 59 10.34 -8.01 -9.95
N LEU A 60 11.43 -8.07 -10.73
CA LEU A 60 12.76 -7.61 -10.32
C LEU A 60 12.85 -6.08 -10.16
N PHE A 61 11.94 -5.33 -10.77
CA PHE A 61 11.90 -3.87 -10.67
C PHE A 61 10.86 -3.35 -9.68
N SER A 62 10.15 -4.23 -8.97
CA SER A 62 9.22 -3.81 -7.91
C SER A 62 10.01 -3.24 -6.73
N GLN A 63 9.86 -1.94 -6.47
CA GLN A 63 10.50 -1.28 -5.35
C GLN A 63 9.74 -1.61 -4.05
N GLU A 64 10.36 -2.38 -3.17
CA GLU A 64 9.79 -2.70 -1.88
C GLU A 64 10.05 -1.56 -0.87
N PHE A 65 8.97 -1.03 -0.30
CA PHE A 65 9.05 -0.02 0.77
C PHE A 65 8.98 -0.72 2.13
N THR A 66 10.00 -0.48 2.95
CA THR A 66 10.15 -1.13 4.26
C THR A 66 10.27 -0.08 5.36
N TYR A 67 9.93 -0.51 6.57
CA TYR A 67 10.01 0.31 7.77
C TYR A 67 11.42 0.25 8.36
N ILE A 68 11.90 1.35 8.95
CA ILE A 68 13.32 1.51 9.29
C ILE A 68 13.60 1.94 10.74
N SER A 69 12.60 1.95 11.62
CA SER A 69 12.67 2.47 12.99
C SER A 69 12.72 4.00 13.08
N ALA A 70 12.10 4.53 14.14
CA ALA A 70 12.19 5.94 14.51
C ALA A 70 13.64 6.41 14.74
N GLY A 71 14.54 5.50 15.13
CA GLY A 71 15.96 5.78 15.35
C GLY A 71 16.67 6.28 14.09
N LYS A 72 16.24 5.87 12.89
CA LYS A 72 16.79 6.41 11.62
C LYS A 72 16.28 7.82 11.34
N CYS A 73 15.03 8.12 11.72
CA CYS A 73 14.46 9.46 11.61
C CYS A 73 15.19 10.46 12.51
N LYS A 74 15.58 10.05 13.73
CA LYS A 74 16.32 10.86 14.72
C LYS A 74 17.57 11.55 14.16
N ILE A 75 18.27 10.91 13.22
CA ILE A 75 19.53 11.40 12.67
C ILE A 75 19.36 12.81 12.08
N CYS A 76 18.26 13.05 11.36
CA CYS A 76 17.96 14.32 10.71
C CYS A 76 16.92 15.15 11.48
N HIS A 77 15.93 14.51 12.10
CA HIS A 77 14.72 15.17 12.63
C HIS A 77 14.82 15.54 14.12
N LYS A 78 16.04 15.75 14.65
CA LYS A 78 16.28 16.12 16.06
C LYS A 78 16.51 17.61 16.31
N SER A 79 16.87 18.38 15.29
CA SER A 79 17.30 19.77 15.44
C SER A 79 16.14 20.77 15.46
N GLU A 80 16.36 21.94 16.04
CA GLU A 80 15.43 23.09 15.99
C GLU A 80 15.09 23.47 14.55
N LYS A 81 16.09 23.47 13.65
CA LYS A 81 15.90 23.74 12.21
C LYS A 81 14.99 22.74 11.51
N GLN A 82 14.73 21.60 12.12
CA GLN A 82 13.83 20.57 11.61
C GLN A 82 12.59 20.43 12.51
N GLY A 83 12.33 21.37 13.42
CA GLY A 83 11.13 21.38 14.27
C GLY A 83 11.15 20.39 15.42
N ARG A 84 12.33 19.86 15.81
CA ARG A 84 12.49 18.87 16.90
C ARG A 84 11.51 17.69 16.84
N GLN A 85 11.18 17.23 15.65
CA GLN A 85 10.11 16.25 15.42
C GLN A 85 10.35 14.95 16.20
N PHE A 86 11.57 14.43 16.19
CA PHE A 86 11.91 13.22 16.93
C PHE A 86 11.84 13.42 18.46
N PRO A 87 12.53 14.42 19.08
CA PRO A 87 12.39 14.67 20.51
C PRO A 87 10.94 14.88 20.96
N LEU A 88 10.16 15.65 20.19
CA LEU A 88 8.74 15.87 20.50
C LEU A 88 7.94 14.58 20.44
N TRP A 89 8.21 13.67 19.50
CA TRP A 89 7.56 12.36 19.47
C TRP A 89 7.99 11.46 20.64
N GLU A 90 9.30 11.39 20.91
CA GLU A 90 9.91 10.53 21.92
C GLU A 90 9.36 10.81 23.33
N GLU A 91 9.06 12.08 23.64
CA GLU A 91 8.52 12.49 24.94
C GLU A 91 7.03 12.12 25.16
N LYS A 92 6.27 11.84 24.09
CA LYS A 92 4.80 11.73 24.12
C LYS A 92 4.34 10.28 24.30
N LYS A 93 3.01 10.08 24.26
CA LYS A 93 2.38 8.77 24.51
C LYS A 93 2.58 7.79 23.35
N HIS A 94 2.71 8.27 22.11
CA HIS A 94 2.88 7.40 20.94
C HIS A 94 4.15 6.55 21.02
N SER A 95 5.30 7.12 21.40
CA SER A 95 6.56 6.39 21.60
C SER A 95 6.51 5.38 22.77
N LYS A 96 5.49 5.48 23.64
CA LYS A 96 5.31 4.65 24.84
C LYS A 96 4.11 3.71 24.73
N SER A 97 3.46 3.70 23.56
CA SER A 97 2.19 3.01 23.36
C SER A 97 2.31 1.50 23.59
N PHE A 98 3.33 0.84 23.05
CA PHE A 98 3.53 -0.59 23.31
C PHE A 98 3.80 -0.87 24.80
N ALA A 99 4.68 -0.10 25.42
CA ALA A 99 4.99 -0.23 26.85
C ALA A 99 3.75 -0.05 27.75
N ALA A 100 2.76 0.74 27.31
CA ALA A 100 1.51 0.92 28.05
C ALA A 100 0.66 -0.37 28.13
N LEU A 101 0.89 -1.37 27.27
CA LEU A 101 0.23 -2.68 27.37
C LEU A 101 0.68 -3.49 28.60
N SER A 102 1.79 -3.07 29.23
CA SER A 102 2.34 -3.65 30.46
C SER A 102 2.19 -2.71 31.66
N SER A 103 1.37 -1.65 31.55
CA SER A 103 1.16 -0.72 32.66
C SER A 103 0.29 -1.36 33.77
N PRO A 104 0.31 -0.81 35.00
CA PRO A 104 -0.55 -1.29 36.08
C PRO A 104 -2.06 -1.28 35.75
N GLU A 105 -2.49 -0.40 34.85
CA GLU A 105 -3.88 -0.25 34.41
C GLU A 105 -4.28 -1.26 33.32
N ALA A 106 -3.31 -1.80 32.58
CA ALA A 106 -3.56 -2.66 31.42
C ALA A 106 -4.37 -3.94 31.75
N PRO A 107 -4.12 -4.67 32.86
CA PRO A 107 -4.87 -5.88 33.18
C PRO A 107 -6.37 -5.66 33.35
N ALA A 108 -6.78 -4.54 33.96
CA ALA A 108 -8.19 -4.22 34.14
C ALA A 108 -8.88 -4.00 32.79
N LYS A 109 -8.25 -3.22 31.90
CA LYS A 109 -8.78 -2.96 30.55
C LYS A 109 -8.79 -4.20 29.68
N ALA A 110 -7.74 -5.03 29.77
CA ALA A 110 -7.64 -6.30 29.08
C ALA A 110 -8.81 -7.23 29.46
N LYS A 111 -9.10 -7.33 30.76
CA LYS A 111 -10.24 -8.10 31.28
C LYS A 111 -11.58 -7.59 30.78
N GLU A 112 -11.81 -6.28 30.77
CA GLU A 112 -13.03 -5.67 30.21
C GLU A 112 -13.23 -6.02 28.72
N MET A 113 -12.13 -6.15 27.98
CA MET A 113 -12.13 -6.49 26.55
C MET A 113 -12.02 -8.00 26.27
N GLY A 114 -11.99 -8.85 27.31
CA GLY A 114 -11.86 -10.30 27.14
C GLY A 114 -10.50 -10.74 26.59
N VAL A 115 -9.45 -9.95 26.77
CA VAL A 115 -8.09 -10.21 26.28
C VAL A 115 -7.21 -10.69 27.44
N GLU A 116 -6.54 -11.83 27.26
CA GLU A 116 -5.63 -12.39 28.27
C GLU A 116 -4.25 -11.73 28.24
N ASN A 117 -3.63 -11.63 27.05
CA ASN A 117 -2.32 -11.01 26.86
C ASN A 117 -2.41 -9.84 25.86
N PRO A 118 -2.50 -8.59 26.35
CA PRO A 118 -2.57 -7.40 25.48
C PRO A 118 -1.36 -7.23 24.57
N ALA A 119 -0.15 -7.61 25.00
CA ALA A 119 1.09 -7.44 24.24
C ALA A 119 1.20 -8.37 23.01
N GLU A 120 0.34 -9.40 22.94
CA GLU A 120 0.27 -10.33 21.80
C GLU A 120 -1.10 -10.31 21.11
N SER A 121 -2.07 -9.55 21.64
CA SER A 121 -3.41 -9.46 21.06
C SER A 121 -3.43 -8.48 19.89
N LYS A 122 -3.85 -8.95 18.72
CA LYS A 122 -4.06 -8.09 17.53
C LYS A 122 -5.01 -6.92 17.81
N ASP A 123 -6.01 -7.13 18.66
CA ASP A 123 -6.98 -6.10 19.04
C ASP A 123 -6.34 -4.94 19.81
N CYS A 124 -5.26 -5.21 20.54
CA CYS A 124 -4.48 -4.20 21.25
C CYS A 124 -3.37 -3.62 20.36
N LEU A 125 -2.66 -4.49 19.63
CA LEU A 125 -1.51 -4.11 18.81
C LEU A 125 -1.89 -3.20 17.63
N LYS A 126 -3.13 -3.28 17.11
CA LYS A 126 -3.61 -2.38 16.05
C LYS A 126 -3.44 -0.89 16.38
N CYS A 127 -3.45 -0.52 17.66
CA CYS A 127 -3.25 0.87 18.12
C CYS A 127 -1.94 1.05 18.90
N HIS A 128 -1.48 0.02 19.60
CA HIS A 128 -0.31 0.14 20.48
C HIS A 128 1.02 -0.25 19.82
N ALA A 129 0.98 -0.98 18.70
CA ALA A 129 2.12 -1.24 17.82
C ALA A 129 1.62 -1.48 16.39
N PRO A 130 1.07 -0.47 15.69
CA PRO A 130 0.31 -0.68 14.45
C PRO A 130 1.10 -1.34 13.30
N LEU A 131 2.43 -1.34 13.38
CA LEU A 131 3.31 -2.00 12.43
C LEU A 131 3.59 -3.48 12.73
N PHE A 132 3.01 -4.07 13.78
CA PHE A 132 3.36 -5.41 14.26
C PHE A 132 3.31 -6.53 13.20
N GLU A 133 2.47 -6.41 12.16
CA GLU A 133 2.44 -7.38 11.06
C GLU A 133 3.42 -7.05 9.93
N LYS A 134 3.69 -5.76 9.70
CA LYS A 134 4.50 -5.26 8.57
C LYS A 134 5.99 -5.14 8.90
N ALA A 135 6.30 -4.89 10.17
CA ALA A 135 7.64 -4.76 10.72
C ALA A 135 7.63 -5.27 12.18
N PRO A 136 7.51 -6.60 12.39
CA PRO A 136 7.43 -7.19 13.72
C PRO A 136 8.62 -6.83 14.63
N GLU A 137 9.79 -6.60 14.05
CA GLU A 137 11.00 -6.16 14.73
C GLU A 137 10.87 -4.76 15.36
N LEU A 138 9.91 -3.95 14.90
CA LEU A 138 9.62 -2.62 15.43
C LEU A 138 8.45 -2.63 16.43
N LYS A 139 7.91 -3.81 16.77
CA LYS A 139 6.74 -3.95 17.65
C LYS A 139 6.90 -3.17 18.96
N GLU A 140 8.07 -3.24 19.57
CA GLU A 140 8.35 -2.59 20.85
C GLU A 140 8.47 -1.06 20.78
N GLU A 141 8.67 -0.48 19.58
CA GLU A 141 8.67 0.97 19.38
C GLU A 141 7.26 1.57 19.41
N GLY A 142 6.23 0.72 19.35
CA GLY A 142 4.83 1.11 19.34
C GLY A 142 4.44 1.97 18.14
N VAL A 143 3.79 3.10 18.38
CA VAL A 143 3.42 4.08 17.36
C VAL A 143 4.66 4.91 16.98
N THR A 144 5.35 4.47 15.94
CA THR A 144 6.57 5.12 15.40
C THR A 144 6.26 6.29 14.46
N CYS A 145 7.30 6.96 13.96
CA CYS A 145 7.16 7.98 12.92
C CYS A 145 6.43 7.45 11.67
N GLU A 146 6.71 6.20 11.32
CA GLU A 146 6.30 5.57 10.06
C GLU A 146 4.87 5.01 10.11
N VAL A 147 4.26 4.97 11.30
CA VAL A 147 2.81 4.74 11.43
C VAL A 147 2.06 5.86 10.72
N CYS A 148 2.42 7.12 10.97
CA CYS A 148 1.78 8.26 10.31
C CYS A 148 2.42 8.57 8.95
N HIS A 149 3.75 8.49 8.85
CA HIS A 149 4.49 8.95 7.67
C HIS A 149 4.79 7.87 6.62
N GLY A 150 4.39 6.62 6.84
CA GLY A 150 4.64 5.53 5.91
C GLY A 150 6.09 5.01 5.94
N PRO A 151 6.41 4.01 5.10
CA PRO A 151 7.71 3.31 5.12
C PRO A 151 8.87 4.19 4.63
N GLY A 152 9.84 4.43 5.50
CA GLY A 152 10.94 5.36 5.30
C GLY A 152 12.15 4.83 4.54
N SER A 153 12.18 3.55 4.14
CA SER A 153 13.40 2.92 3.58
C SER A 153 13.96 3.65 2.36
N VAL A 154 13.09 4.29 1.58
CA VAL A 154 13.46 4.99 0.37
C VAL A 154 13.53 6.50 0.57
N TYR A 155 12.47 7.14 1.06
CA TYR A 155 12.44 8.60 1.18
C TYR A 155 13.41 9.16 2.24
N LYS A 156 14.00 8.32 3.11
CA LYS A 156 15.09 8.74 4.02
C LYS A 156 16.32 9.29 3.29
N LYS A 157 16.52 8.92 2.02
CA LYS A 157 17.68 9.36 1.24
C LYS A 157 17.59 10.88 1.07
N LEU A 158 18.64 11.60 1.47
CA LEU A 158 18.64 13.08 1.47
C LEU A 158 18.28 13.70 0.11
N LYS A 159 18.66 13.05 -1.00
CA LYS A 159 18.29 13.48 -2.36
C LYS A 159 16.78 13.45 -2.61
N ILE A 160 16.07 12.49 -2.00
CA ILE A 160 14.61 12.32 -2.11
C ILE A 160 13.92 13.20 -1.05
N MET A 161 14.34 13.12 0.20
CA MET A 161 13.76 13.85 1.35
C MET A 161 13.63 15.35 1.14
N LYS A 162 14.56 15.97 0.38
CA LYS A 162 14.54 17.40 0.06
C LYS A 162 13.35 17.82 -0.82
N SER A 163 12.73 16.89 -1.53
CA SER A 163 11.53 17.13 -2.33
C SER A 163 10.36 16.39 -1.71
N ARG A 164 9.33 17.15 -1.34
CA ARG A 164 8.09 16.58 -0.81
C ARG A 164 7.43 15.63 -1.81
N GLU A 165 7.35 16.04 -3.07
CA GLU A 165 6.76 15.25 -4.15
C GLU A 165 7.49 13.93 -4.34
N GLU A 166 8.83 13.96 -4.40
CA GLU A 166 9.61 12.73 -4.53
C GLU A 166 9.50 11.86 -3.29
N SER A 167 9.43 12.45 -2.10
CA SER A 167 9.23 11.68 -0.87
C SER A 167 7.88 10.95 -0.90
N VAL A 168 6.81 11.60 -1.35
CA VAL A 168 5.47 11.00 -1.47
C VAL A 168 5.47 9.86 -2.48
N LYS A 169 6.09 10.05 -3.66
CA LYS A 169 6.27 8.96 -4.65
C LYS A 169 7.04 7.76 -4.11
N ASN A 170 7.87 7.97 -3.08
CA ASN A 170 8.76 6.98 -2.50
C ASN A 170 8.34 6.52 -1.08
N GLY A 171 7.03 6.61 -0.76
CA GLY A 171 6.45 5.99 0.43
C GLY A 171 6.02 6.96 1.54
N LEU A 172 6.34 8.25 1.44
CA LEU A 172 5.91 9.24 2.44
C LEU A 172 4.39 9.43 2.38
N THR A 173 3.74 9.23 3.51
CA THR A 173 2.32 9.56 3.69
C THR A 173 2.18 10.98 4.22
N VAL A 174 1.28 11.75 3.62
CA VAL A 174 0.97 13.14 4.00
C VAL A 174 -0.53 13.32 4.19
N TYR A 175 -0.90 14.12 5.17
CA TYR A 175 -2.28 14.47 5.47
C TYR A 175 -2.43 15.98 5.28
N ASP A 176 -2.86 16.40 4.09
CA ASP A 176 -2.88 17.82 3.72
C ASP A 176 -4.04 18.60 4.34
N THR A 177 -5.18 17.94 4.57
CA THR A 177 -6.36 18.58 5.15
C THR A 177 -6.51 18.27 6.64
N PRO A 178 -7.13 19.17 7.44
CA PRO A 178 -7.51 18.86 8.82
C PRO A 178 -8.36 17.60 8.94
N GLU A 179 -9.26 17.37 7.97
CA GLU A 179 -10.14 16.20 7.93
C GLU A 179 -9.35 14.91 7.77
N ALA A 180 -8.39 14.87 6.83
CA ALA A 180 -7.54 13.69 6.61
C ALA A 180 -6.68 13.38 7.84
N LYS A 181 -6.15 14.41 8.53
CA LYS A 181 -5.42 14.22 9.80
C LYS A 181 -6.35 13.62 10.85
N LYS A 182 -7.55 14.18 11.02
CA LYS A 182 -8.52 13.73 12.01
C LYS A 182 -8.96 12.29 11.76
N GLU A 183 -9.32 11.96 10.52
CA GLU A 183 -9.70 10.61 10.11
C GLU A 183 -8.60 9.60 10.45
N TRP A 184 -7.35 9.92 10.14
CA TRP A 184 -6.22 9.07 10.51
C TRP A 184 -6.09 8.89 12.03
N CYS A 185 -6.21 9.96 12.82
CA CYS A 185 -6.16 9.87 14.28
C CYS A 185 -7.28 8.98 14.84
N LEU A 186 -8.48 9.07 14.26
CA LEU A 186 -9.65 8.33 14.71
C LEU A 186 -9.56 6.83 14.45
N THR A 187 -8.69 6.36 13.54
CA THR A 187 -8.43 4.92 13.36
C THR A 187 -8.06 4.20 14.66
N CYS A 188 -7.44 4.92 15.60
CA CYS A 188 -7.08 4.40 16.92
C CYS A 188 -7.85 5.09 18.05
N HIS A 189 -8.15 6.38 17.90
CA HIS A 189 -8.73 7.18 18.98
C HIS A 189 -10.26 7.22 19.01
N GLU A 190 -10.93 6.72 17.97
CA GLU A 190 -12.39 6.61 17.99
C GLU A 190 -12.85 5.63 19.07
N ASN A 191 -13.48 6.17 20.12
CA ASN A 191 -13.99 5.41 21.27
C ASN A 191 -12.93 4.53 21.96
N ALA A 192 -11.65 4.94 21.91
CA ALA A 192 -10.56 4.21 22.52
C ALA A 192 -10.80 4.03 24.03
N HIS A 193 -11.01 2.77 24.44
CA HIS A 193 -11.30 2.41 25.83
C HIS A 193 -12.50 3.17 26.45
N GLY A 194 -13.48 3.58 25.62
CA GLY A 194 -14.64 4.36 26.06
C GLY A 194 -14.33 5.83 26.38
N GLN A 195 -13.14 6.32 25.97
CA GLN A 195 -12.72 7.70 26.20
C GLN A 195 -13.08 8.59 25.00
N SER A 196 -13.52 9.81 25.29
CA SER A 196 -13.66 10.86 24.27
C SER A 196 -12.30 11.34 23.80
N PHE A 197 -12.19 11.68 22.51
CA PHE A 197 -10.97 12.22 21.92
C PHE A 197 -11.21 13.64 21.37
N ASP A 198 -10.53 14.62 21.96
CA ASP A 198 -10.45 15.98 21.43
C ASP A 198 -9.28 16.07 20.44
N PHE A 199 -9.61 16.08 19.15
CA PHE A 199 -8.61 16.13 18.07
C PHE A 199 -7.81 17.43 18.08
N GLU A 200 -8.47 18.58 18.19
CA GLU A 200 -7.80 19.89 18.10
C GLU A 200 -6.80 20.06 19.26
N ALA A 201 -7.25 19.80 20.49
CA ALA A 201 -6.37 19.89 21.66
C ALA A 201 -5.24 18.85 21.65
N SER A 202 -5.47 17.67 21.06
CA SER A 202 -4.44 16.63 20.94
C SER A 202 -3.43 16.96 19.84
N TRP A 203 -3.89 17.49 18.71
CA TRP A 203 -3.05 17.89 17.58
C TRP A 203 -2.05 18.96 17.99
N GLU A 204 -2.48 19.96 18.76
CA GLU A 204 -1.59 21.02 19.28
C GLU A 204 -0.42 20.47 20.12
N LYS A 205 -0.59 19.32 20.77
CA LYS A 205 0.45 18.70 21.61
C LYS A 205 1.48 17.92 20.80
N ILE A 206 1.16 17.52 19.57
CA ILE A 206 2.00 16.62 18.77
C ILE A 206 2.48 17.25 17.48
N LYS A 207 1.83 18.31 16.97
CA LYS A 207 2.22 18.95 15.71
C LYS A 207 3.68 19.41 15.80
N HIS A 208 4.44 19.10 14.76
CA HIS A 208 5.87 19.37 14.70
C HIS A 208 6.27 19.89 13.31
N PRO A 209 5.73 21.07 12.90
CA PRO A 209 6.08 21.65 11.62
C PRO A 209 7.57 21.98 11.58
N VAL A 210 8.18 21.81 10.41
CA VAL A 210 9.50 22.43 10.16
C VAL A 210 9.30 23.95 10.23
N PRO A 211 10.06 24.68 11.06
CA PRO A 211 9.92 26.12 11.15
C PRO A 211 10.13 26.79 9.80
N GLU A 212 9.37 27.86 9.54
CA GLU A 212 9.62 28.70 8.37
C GLU A 212 11.06 29.21 8.41
N LYS A 213 11.70 29.31 7.23
CA LYS A 213 13.02 29.92 7.14
C LYS A 213 12.90 31.37 7.58
N GLN A 214 13.55 31.70 8.71
CA GLN A 214 13.83 33.08 9.09
C GLN A 214 14.73 33.73 8.03
#